data_AF-A0A060QGB8-F1
#
_entry.id   AF-A0A060QGB8-F1
#
_cell.length_a   1.000
_cell.length_b   1.000
_cell.length_c   1.000
_cell.angle_alpha   90.00
_cell.angle_beta   90.00
_cell.angle_gamma   90.00
#
_symmetry.space_group_name_H-M   'P 1'
#
loop_
_entity.id
_entity.type
_entity.pdbx_description
1 polymer ?
#
loop_
_entity_poly.entity_id
_entity_poly.type
_entity_poly.pdbx_seq_one_letter_code
_entity_poly.pdbx_strand_id
1 'polypeptide(L)' 'MAIRFEKAFGVRAETLMRMQSTFDLAQARAHTSELCIQHFGIPNRANTVERRV' A
#
# COMPACT_ATOMS: atom_id res chain seq x y z
N MET A 1 -8.94 11.17 12.32
CA MET A 1 -8.84 11.17 13.79
C MET A 1 -7.54 11.81 14.30
N ALA A 2 -6.37 11.47 13.75
CA ALA A 2 -5.08 11.99 14.24
C ALA A 2 -4.97 13.53 14.39
N ILE A 3 -5.50 14.31 13.45
CA ILE A 3 -5.51 15.80 13.55
C ILE A 3 -6.30 16.31 14.76
N ARG A 4 -7.40 15.62 15.13
CA ARG A 4 -8.17 15.97 16.33
C ARG A 4 -7.36 15.70 17.61
N PHE A 5 -6.61 14.59 17.65
CA PHE A 5 -5.72 14.26 18.77
C PHE A 5 -4.53 15.22 18.87
N GLU A 6 -3.99 15.67 17.73
CA GLU A 6 -2.94 16.69 17.72
C GLU A 6 -3.41 18.00 18.34
N LYS A 7 -4.63 18.44 18.00
CA LYS A 7 -5.21 19.66 18.57
C LYS A 7 -5.60 19.51 20.04
N ALA A 8 -6.04 18.33 20.47
CA ALA A 8 -6.50 18.09 21.83
C ALA A 8 -5.37 17.74 22.83
N PHE A 9 -4.30 17.09 22.36
CA PHE A 9 -3.28 16.50 23.24
C PHE A 9 -1.84 16.88 22.86
N GLY A 10 -1.62 17.68 21.81
CA GLY A 10 -0.29 18.14 21.39
C GLY A 10 0.61 17.05 20.79
N VAL A 11 0.07 15.86 20.52
CA VAL A 11 0.80 14.76 19.86
C VAL A 11 0.83 14.96 18.35
N ARG A 12 1.95 14.68 17.69
CA ARG A 12 2.03 14.81 16.22
C ARG A 12 1.12 13.81 15.52
N ALA A 13 0.20 14.29 14.70
CA ALA A 13 -0.71 13.45 13.93
C ALA A 13 0.04 12.51 12.97
N GLU A 14 1.16 12.96 12.41
CA GLU A 14 2.01 12.14 11.55
C GLU A 14 2.49 10.87 12.26
N THR A 15 2.87 10.98 13.54
CA THR A 15 3.33 9.83 14.32
C THR A 15 2.19 8.82 14.51
N LEU A 16 0.99 9.29 14.85
CA LEU A 16 -0.19 8.43 14.99
C LEU A 16 -0.56 7.74 13.67
N MET A 17 -0.52 8.47 12.56
CA MET A 17 -0.80 7.90 11.24
C MET A 17 0.24 6.85 10.85
N ARG A 18 1.51 7.04 11.18
CA ARG A 18 2.56 6.04 10.93
C ARG A 18 2.34 4.77 11.73
N MET A 19 1.93 4.88 12.99
CA MET A 19 1.59 3.74 13.84
C MET A 19 0.40 2.96 13.26
N GLN A 20 -0.67 3.66 12.88
CA GLN A 20 -1.85 3.06 12.28
C GLN A 20 -1.51 2.33 10.97
N SER A 21 -0.82 3.00 10.04
CA SER A 21 -0.41 2.41 8.78
C SER A 21 0.51 1.19 8.98
N THR A 22 1.35 1.19 10.01
CA THR A 22 2.22 0.06 10.33
C THR A 22 1.41 -1.14 10.81
N PHE A 23 0.41 -0.90 11.66
CA PHE A 23 -0.49 -1.95 12.13
C PHE A 23 -1.32 -2.55 10.98
N ASP A 24 -1.94 -1.70 10.17
CA ASP A 24 -2.76 -2.14 9.03
C ASP A 24 -1.93 -2.94 8.03
N LEU A 25 -0.70 -2.51 7.78
CA LEU A 25 0.23 -3.23 6.89
C LEU A 25 0.70 -4.56 7.49
N ALA A 26 0.91 -4.64 8.81
CA ALA A 26 1.24 -5.90 9.47
C ALA A 26 0.06 -6.91 9.39
N GLN A 27 -1.16 -6.44 9.62
CA GLN A 27 -2.38 -7.23 9.46
C GLN A 27 -2.56 -7.70 8.01
N ALA A 28 -2.44 -6.80 7.04
CA ALA A 28 -2.54 -7.13 5.63
C ALA A 28 -1.47 -8.16 5.21
N ARG A 29 -0.24 -8.03 5.71
CA ARG A 29 0.85 -9.00 5.48
C ARG A 29 0.52 -10.37 6.03
N ALA A 30 -0.06 -10.44 7.23
CA ALA A 30 -0.45 -11.70 7.85
C ALA A 30 -1.51 -12.47 7.03
N HIS A 31 -2.29 -11.79 6.18
CA HIS A 31 -3.34 -12.40 5.37
C HIS A 31 -2.98 -12.43 3.87
N THR A 32 -1.71 -12.21 3.52
CA THR A 32 -1.25 -12.22 2.12
C THR A 32 -1.48 -13.55 1.41
N SER A 33 -1.48 -14.68 2.13
CA SER A 33 -1.76 -16.01 1.58
C SER A 33 -3.18 -16.17 1.06
N GLU A 34 -4.12 -15.33 1.50
CA GLU A 34 -5.53 -15.35 1.07
C GLU A 34 -5.76 -14.48 -0.17
N LEU A 35 -4.77 -13.67 -0.56
CA LEU A 35 -4.87 -12.76 -1.69
C LEU A 35 -4.55 -13.50 -2.99
N CYS A 36 -5.58 -13.79 -3.79
CA CYS A 36 -5.41 -14.33 -5.13
C CYS A 36 -5.06 -13.19 -6.11
N ILE A 37 -3.78 -12.79 -6.15
CA ILE A 37 -3.29 -11.69 -6.99
C ILE A 37 -2.65 -12.25 -8.26
N GLN A 38 -3.19 -11.90 -9.42
CA GLN A 38 -2.49 -12.08 -10.70
C GLN A 38 -1.56 -10.89 -10.94
N HIS A 39 -0.28 -11.17 -11.17
CA HIS A 39 0.67 -10.12 -11.52
C HIS A 39 0.31 -9.55 -12.91
N PHE A 40 0.06 -8.24 -12.98
CA PHE A 40 -0.13 -7.59 -14.26
C PHE A 40 1.23 -7.53 -14.98
N GLY A 41 1.42 -8.40 -15.97
CA GLY A 41 2.60 -8.38 -16.82
C GLY A 41 2.63 -7.09 -17.61
N ILE A 42 3.50 -6.15 -17.23
CA ILE A 42 3.78 -4.99 -18.07
C ILE A 42 4.41 -5.54 -19.36
N PRO A 43 3.83 -5.30 -20.54
CA PRO A 43 4.41 -5.80 -21.77
C PRO A 43 5.80 -5.23 -21.92
N ASN A 44 6.80 -6.12 -21.95
CA ASN A 44 8.17 -5.74 -22.29
C ASN A 44 8.14 -5.09 -23.68
N ARG A 45 8.75 -3.90 -23.83
CA ARG A 45 8.81 -3.15 -25.09
C ARG A 45 9.33 -3.98 -26.28
N ALA A 46 10.07 -5.06 -26.00
CA ALA A 46 10.53 -6.01 -27.01
C ALA A 46 9.36 -6.73 -27.75
N ASN A 47 8.24 -7.01 -27.07
CA ASN A 47 7.13 -7.78 -27.63
C ASN A 47 6.14 -6.94 -28.46
N THR A 48 6.34 -5.63 -28.54
CA THR A 48 5.44 -4.71 -29.27
C THR A 48 5.76 -4.68 -30.77
N VAL A 49 6.98 -5.04 -31.17
CA VAL A 49 7.43 -4.93 -32.57
C VAL A 49 7.05 -6.18 -33.39
N GLU A 50 7.03 -7.36 -32.78
CA GLU A 50 6.70 -8.62 -33.48
C GLU A 50 5.20 -8.78 -33.83
N ARG A 51 4.29 -8.03 -33.21
CA ARG A 51 2.85 -8.13 -33.51
C ARG A 51 2.36 -7.25 -34.67
N ARG A 52 3.27 -6.63 -35.43
CA ARG A 52 2.93 -5.73 -36.55
C ARG A 52 3.41 -6.20 -37.92
N VAL A 53 3.63 -7.51 -38.11
CA VAL A 53 3.89 -8.13 -39.42
C VAL A 53 2.81 -9.16 -39.71
#